data_AF-A0A8D2NZ28-F1
#
_entry.id   AF-A0A8D2NZ28-F1
#
_cell.length_a   1.000
_cell.length_b   1.000
_cell.length_c   1.000
_cell.angle_alpha   90.00
_cell.angle_beta   90.00
_cell.angle_gamma   90.00
#
_symmetry.space_group_name_H-M   'P 1'
#
loop_
_entity.id
_entity.type
_entity.pdbx_description
1 polymer ?
#
loop_
_entity_poly.entity_id
_entity_poly.type
_entity_poly.pdbx_seq_one_letter_code
_entity_poly.pdbx_strand_id
1 'polypeptide(L)'
;GVSPVLPGAGRWAGGPVTSAVLAATLPRRCRPGRVSVGILWGPGVLPASRKVYRCRGRGRRRSKSQPGVFSHLVVSLFRHPCASPPSRRPADKVLPELIEPYELRAAKLREFLEDVKPSLCYDIVPLADPFGPSVTDPNLQCLVVSEETRRGGEAVNRKRLENGLPELALHEIQLLKDPDHRQNEEEKISSSSLRQRLLGTLLQPPRQDPALPLRPYVIGLTGGTGSGKTSIAKRLGHLGAFVIDADKLGHAVYVPGGPAYEPVVAAFGAEILNEDGTINRKVLGAKVFGNQERLKDLTDIVWPKIAQMAKENVREAEAQGKAVCVVDAAVLLEAGWQDMVHEVWTAIIPEDEAVRRIVARDGLTEEAARRRLQSQMTNRQRVEQSQVVLCTLWEPDITRQQVQKAWDLLQQRLGPGPGP
;
A
#
# COMPACT_ATOMS: atom_id res chain seq x y z
N GLY A 1 43.44 9.66 19.94
CA GLY A 1 43.80 9.95 21.34
C GLY A 1 42.53 10.13 22.14
N VAL A 2 42.53 9.62 23.37
CA VAL A 2 41.41 9.35 24.28
C VAL A 2 40.71 10.63 24.80
N SER A 3 39.42 10.48 25.15
CA SER A 3 38.41 11.44 25.67
C SER A 3 38.81 12.32 26.89
N PRO A 4 37.92 13.23 27.34
CA PRO A 4 36.99 12.84 28.42
C PRO A 4 35.52 13.29 28.26
N VAL A 5 34.69 12.67 29.09
CA VAL A 5 33.21 12.64 29.14
C VAL A 5 32.67 13.61 30.21
N LEU A 6 31.39 14.01 30.08
CA LEU A 6 30.31 14.20 31.11
C LEU A 6 29.58 15.58 31.03
N PRO A 7 28.34 15.76 31.58
CA PRO A 7 27.08 15.01 31.37
C PRO A 7 25.83 15.96 31.25
N GLY A 8 24.65 15.45 30.85
CA GLY A 8 23.38 16.20 31.02
C GLY A 8 22.19 15.66 30.21
N ALA A 9 21.24 15.02 30.89
CA ALA A 9 20.09 14.33 30.30
C ALA A 9 18.92 15.25 29.92
N GLY A 10 18.20 14.83 28.87
CA GLY A 10 16.85 15.27 28.55
C GLY A 10 16.21 14.30 27.55
N ARG A 11 15.61 13.21 28.04
CA ARG A 11 14.78 12.29 27.25
C ARG A 11 13.49 13.00 26.83
N TRP A 12 13.29 13.24 25.55
CA TRP A 12 11.97 13.51 24.96
C TRP A 12 11.88 12.90 23.55
N ALA A 13 10.82 12.12 23.34
CA ALA A 13 10.62 11.20 22.22
C ALA A 13 10.21 11.89 20.91
N GLY A 14 10.81 11.49 19.79
CA GLY A 14 10.41 11.90 18.44
C GLY A 14 11.43 11.46 17.39
N GLY A 15 11.10 10.38 16.67
CA GLY A 15 11.93 9.66 15.70
C GLY A 15 12.36 10.45 14.44
N PRO A 16 13.12 9.82 13.53
CA PRO A 16 13.99 10.50 12.57
C PRO A 16 13.30 10.97 11.27
N VAL A 17 13.89 12.02 10.70
CA VAL A 17 13.62 12.67 9.41
C VAL A 17 14.62 12.13 8.40
N THR A 18 14.20 11.48 7.30
CA THR A 18 15.14 11.08 6.23
C THR A 18 14.47 10.91 4.86
N SER A 19 14.71 11.86 3.95
CA SER A 19 15.19 11.61 2.58
C SER A 19 15.19 12.95 1.85
N ALA A 20 16.26 13.69 2.11
CA ALA A 20 16.37 15.06 1.71
C ALA A 20 17.83 15.54 1.80
N VAL A 21 18.73 15.04 0.94
CA VAL A 21 20.10 15.56 0.87
C VAL A 21 20.54 15.70 -0.58
N LEU A 22 20.54 16.94 -1.07
CA LEU A 22 21.29 17.36 -2.25
C LEU A 22 22.64 17.90 -1.74
N ALA A 23 23.51 17.03 -1.24
CA ALA A 23 24.89 17.38 -0.93
C ALA A 23 25.78 17.05 -2.13
N ALA A 24 25.66 17.86 -3.18
CA ALA A 24 26.67 17.89 -4.22
C ALA A 24 27.42 19.22 -4.11
N THR A 25 28.69 19.16 -3.70
CA THR A 25 29.64 20.23 -4.03
C THR A 25 29.92 20.07 -5.52
N LEU A 26 29.17 20.80 -6.35
CA LEU A 26 29.16 20.60 -7.80
C LEU A 26 30.43 21.17 -8.45
N PRO A 27 31.02 20.47 -9.45
CA PRO A 27 32.30 20.82 -10.03
C PRO A 27 32.28 22.14 -10.83
N ARG A 28 33.41 22.85 -10.81
CA ARG A 28 33.63 24.24 -11.26
C ARG A 28 33.53 24.52 -12.78
N ARG A 29 32.92 23.66 -13.60
CA ARG A 29 32.98 23.78 -15.08
C ARG A 29 31.63 23.54 -15.78
N CYS A 30 30.69 24.48 -15.65
CA CYS A 30 29.55 24.61 -16.58
C CYS A 30 29.29 26.08 -16.92
N ARG A 31 29.01 26.37 -18.21
CA ARG A 31 28.61 27.71 -18.70
C ARG A 31 27.22 28.09 -18.20
N PRO A 32 26.89 29.39 -18.06
CA PRO A 32 25.57 29.84 -17.63
C PRO A 32 24.52 29.54 -18.71
N GLY A 33 23.50 28.74 -18.36
CA GLY A 33 22.37 28.36 -19.20
C GLY A 33 21.36 27.55 -18.38
N ARG A 34 20.13 27.33 -18.90
CA ARG A 34 19.15 26.44 -18.26
C ARG A 34 19.76 25.05 -18.17
N VAL A 35 20.02 24.58 -16.96
CA VAL A 35 20.56 23.24 -16.74
C VAL A 35 19.41 22.36 -16.33
N SER A 36 18.81 21.60 -17.24
CA SER A 36 17.74 20.70 -16.86
C SER A 36 18.37 19.40 -16.31
N VAL A 37 18.12 19.08 -15.03
CA VAL A 37 18.61 17.87 -14.37
C VAL A 37 17.46 16.86 -14.31
N GLY A 38 17.52 15.79 -15.09
CA GLY A 38 16.57 14.69 -14.98
C GLY A 38 16.87 13.82 -13.76
N ILE A 39 16.07 13.89 -12.70
CA ILE A 39 16.10 12.86 -11.65
C ILE A 39 14.91 11.94 -11.88
N LEU A 40 15.19 10.68 -12.23
CA LEU A 40 14.16 9.63 -12.25
C LEU A 40 13.89 9.23 -10.80
N TRP A 41 12.93 9.87 -10.15
CA TRP A 41 12.59 9.51 -8.78
C TRP A 41 11.69 8.28 -8.78
N GLY A 42 12.14 7.23 -8.08
CA GLY A 42 11.29 6.11 -7.71
C GLY A 42 10.15 6.56 -6.79
N PRO A 43 9.01 5.86 -6.79
CA PRO A 43 7.82 6.27 -6.04
C PRO A 43 7.99 6.02 -4.53
N GLY A 44 8.68 6.91 -3.82
CA GLY A 44 8.86 6.87 -2.36
C GLY A 44 7.75 7.58 -1.58
N VAL A 45 7.44 7.03 -0.41
CA VAL A 45 6.55 7.57 0.63
C VAL A 45 7.42 8.41 1.56
N LEU A 46 7.21 9.73 1.67
CA LEU A 46 7.87 10.56 2.70
C LEU A 46 6.90 10.81 3.86
N PRO A 47 7.19 10.44 5.11
CA PRO A 47 6.48 10.98 6.25
C PRO A 47 7.00 12.39 6.57
N ALA A 48 6.10 13.37 6.60
CA ALA A 48 6.38 14.72 7.06
C ALA A 48 6.56 14.72 8.58
N SER A 49 7.73 15.13 9.08
CA SER A 49 7.86 15.53 10.48
C SER A 49 8.65 16.83 10.59
N ARG A 50 8.00 17.83 11.20
CA ARG A 50 8.55 19.15 11.50
C ARG A 50 9.61 19.02 12.60
N LYS A 51 10.86 19.37 12.31
CA LYS A 51 11.81 19.87 13.33
C LYS A 51 12.51 21.11 12.78
N VAL A 52 12.07 22.25 13.32
CA VAL A 52 12.56 23.61 13.06
C VAL A 52 14.01 23.73 13.55
N TYR A 53 14.95 24.07 12.66
CA TYR A 53 16.26 24.61 13.04
C TYR A 53 16.33 26.09 12.69
N ARG A 54 16.06 26.94 13.69
CA ARG A 54 16.24 28.39 13.60
C ARG A 54 17.67 28.74 14.00
N CYS A 55 18.59 28.84 13.05
CA CYS A 55 19.90 29.45 13.33
C CYS A 55 19.75 30.98 13.41
N ARG A 56 19.73 31.52 14.64
CA ARG A 56 19.96 32.95 14.92
C ARG A 56 21.40 33.29 14.54
N GLY A 57 21.58 34.22 13.61
CA GLY A 57 22.89 34.60 13.10
C GLY A 57 23.74 35.43 14.04
N ARG A 58 25.01 35.60 13.64
CA ARG A 58 25.80 36.84 13.72
C ARG A 58 26.79 36.85 12.57
N GLY A 59 26.95 38.02 11.98
CA GLY A 59 27.47 38.20 10.63
C GLY A 59 28.98 38.08 10.45
N ARG A 60 29.38 38.02 9.18
CA ARG A 60 30.21 39.07 8.52
C ARG A 60 30.27 38.76 7.02
N ARG A 61 30.05 39.81 6.22
CA ARG A 61 30.25 39.83 4.76
C ARG A 61 31.70 39.51 4.42
N ARG A 62 31.93 38.68 3.39
CA ARG A 62 32.89 38.98 2.29
C ARG A 62 32.70 38.02 1.11
N SER A 63 32.39 38.65 -0.03
CA SER A 63 32.61 38.26 -1.43
C SER A 63 33.43 36.99 -1.70
N LYS A 64 32.86 36.10 -2.52
CA LYS A 64 33.47 35.59 -3.77
C LYS A 64 32.36 34.95 -4.63
N SER A 65 32.06 35.60 -5.76
CA SER A 65 31.24 35.08 -6.85
C SER A 65 31.82 33.75 -7.36
N GLN A 66 31.08 32.65 -7.20
CA GLN A 66 31.36 31.37 -7.86
C GLN A 66 30.51 31.24 -9.13
N PRO A 67 31.10 31.13 -10.34
CA PRO A 67 30.34 30.82 -11.54
C PRO A 67 30.28 29.29 -11.74
N GLY A 68 29.06 28.78 -11.92
CA GLY A 68 28.76 27.36 -12.12
C GLY A 68 27.58 26.91 -11.26
N VAL A 69 26.44 27.60 -11.35
CA VAL A 69 25.24 27.27 -10.57
C VAL A 69 24.21 26.67 -11.51
N PHE A 70 23.81 25.43 -11.26
CA PHE A 70 22.64 24.83 -11.89
C PHE A 70 21.45 25.78 -11.71
N SER A 71 20.94 26.29 -12.82
CA SER A 71 19.91 27.33 -12.84
C SER A 71 18.50 26.77 -12.95
N HIS A 72 18.37 25.50 -13.34
CA HIS A 72 17.10 24.81 -13.52
C HIS A 72 17.23 23.35 -13.03
N LEU A 73 16.14 22.61 -12.87
CA LEU A 73 16.11 21.18 -12.49
C LEU A 73 14.81 20.59 -13.04
N VAL A 74 14.85 19.46 -13.76
CA VAL A 74 13.64 18.82 -14.31
C VAL A 74 13.45 17.47 -13.63
N VAL A 75 12.72 17.44 -12.53
CA VAL A 75 12.49 16.18 -11.83
C VAL A 75 11.33 15.43 -12.48
N SER A 76 11.59 14.19 -12.83
CA SER A 76 10.64 13.33 -13.50
C SER A 76 10.10 12.30 -12.51
N LEU A 77 8.81 12.39 -12.22
CA LEU A 77 8.12 11.45 -11.35
C LEU A 77 7.17 10.61 -12.18
N PHE A 78 7.22 9.28 -12.08
CA PHE A 78 6.20 8.44 -12.73
C PHE A 78 4.81 8.90 -12.33
N ARG A 79 3.97 9.18 -13.33
CA ARG A 79 2.55 9.32 -13.08
C ARG A 79 2.12 8.00 -12.46
N HIS A 80 1.36 8.07 -11.35
CA HIS A 80 0.65 6.89 -10.88
C HIS A 80 -0.11 6.31 -12.08
N PRO A 81 -0.24 4.99 -12.25
CA PRO A 81 -1.08 4.48 -13.32
C PRO A 81 -2.53 4.86 -13.00
N CYS A 82 -2.95 6.02 -13.49
CA CYS A 82 -4.34 6.38 -13.70
C CYS A 82 -4.76 5.65 -14.97
N ALA A 83 -5.65 4.66 -14.81
CA ALA A 83 -6.67 4.28 -15.78
C ALA A 83 -6.24 4.22 -17.26
N SER A 84 -5.12 3.54 -17.57
CA SER A 84 -4.73 3.20 -18.94
C SER A 84 -4.86 1.68 -19.14
N PRO A 85 -5.21 1.20 -20.35
CA PRO A 85 -5.51 -0.21 -20.63
C PRO A 85 -4.33 -1.14 -20.27
N PRO A 86 -4.54 -2.47 -20.17
CA PRO A 86 -3.61 -3.42 -19.53
C PRO A 86 -2.25 -3.62 -20.24
N SER A 87 -1.93 -2.85 -21.26
CA SER A 87 -0.64 -2.91 -21.95
C SER A 87 0.44 -2.16 -21.17
N ARG A 88 1.14 -2.92 -20.32
CA ARG A 88 2.39 -2.56 -19.60
C ARG A 88 2.20 -1.79 -18.29
N ARG A 89 1.67 -2.52 -17.30
CA ARG A 89 2.02 -2.29 -15.88
C ARG A 89 3.56 -2.26 -15.76
N PRO A 90 4.17 -1.44 -14.90
CA PRO A 90 5.53 -1.73 -14.42
C PRO A 90 5.43 -2.99 -13.57
N ALA A 91 5.58 -4.15 -14.20
CA ALA A 91 5.39 -5.49 -13.63
C ALA A 91 6.33 -5.80 -12.45
N ASP A 92 7.32 -4.95 -12.18
CA ASP A 92 8.43 -5.26 -11.29
C ASP A 92 8.37 -4.56 -9.92
N LYS A 93 7.37 -3.70 -9.67
CA LYS A 93 7.30 -2.95 -8.41
C LYS A 93 6.65 -3.77 -7.31
N VAL A 94 7.32 -3.89 -6.18
CA VAL A 94 6.79 -4.52 -4.95
C VAL A 94 5.76 -3.58 -4.29
N LEU A 95 4.56 -4.08 -4.00
CA LEU A 95 3.45 -3.33 -3.37
C LEU A 95 3.08 -2.03 -4.12
N PRO A 96 2.75 -2.08 -5.42
CA PRO A 96 2.43 -0.87 -6.19
C PRO A 96 1.19 -0.15 -5.67
N GLU A 97 0.30 -0.84 -4.95
CA GLU A 97 -0.92 -0.30 -4.37
C GLU A 97 -0.66 0.69 -3.23
N LEU A 98 0.52 0.61 -2.59
CA LEU A 98 0.93 1.52 -1.52
C LEU A 98 1.79 2.68 -2.02
N ILE A 99 1.90 2.86 -3.34
CA ILE A 99 2.56 4.04 -3.89
C ILE A 99 1.68 5.26 -3.62
N GLU A 100 2.28 6.36 -3.16
CA GLU A 100 1.55 7.61 -2.97
C GLU A 100 1.12 8.25 -4.31
N PRO A 101 -0.09 8.85 -4.37
CA PRO A 101 -0.55 9.67 -5.47
C PRO A 101 0.52 10.62 -6.02
N TYR A 102 0.54 10.81 -7.34
CA TYR A 102 1.52 11.68 -8.00
C TYR A 102 1.56 13.08 -7.37
N GLU A 103 0.39 13.68 -7.13
CA GLU A 103 0.29 15.04 -6.59
C GLU A 103 0.93 15.17 -5.20
N LEU A 104 0.75 14.16 -4.34
CA LEU A 104 1.35 14.14 -3.00
C LEU A 104 2.88 14.00 -3.09
N ARG A 105 3.37 13.10 -3.95
CA ARG A 105 4.81 12.94 -4.17
C ARG A 105 5.44 14.20 -4.77
N ALA A 106 4.77 14.84 -5.73
CA ALA A 106 5.20 16.08 -6.33
C ALA A 106 5.24 17.21 -5.30
N ALA A 107 4.21 17.34 -4.45
CA ALA A 107 4.18 18.34 -3.39
C ALA A 107 5.31 18.16 -2.37
N LYS A 108 5.56 16.91 -1.92
CA LYS A 108 6.66 16.57 -1.00
C LYS A 108 8.03 16.87 -1.60
N LEU A 109 8.20 16.58 -2.90
CA LEU A 109 9.42 16.93 -3.61
C LEU A 109 9.60 18.45 -3.71
N ARG A 110 8.54 19.23 -3.95
CA ARG A 110 8.60 20.69 -3.93
C ARG A 110 9.07 21.23 -2.58
N GLU A 111 8.44 20.77 -1.51
CA GLU A 111 8.82 21.14 -0.13
C GLU A 111 10.30 20.84 0.14
N PHE A 112 10.76 19.65 -0.29
CA PHE A 112 12.17 19.28 -0.17
C PHE A 112 13.12 20.20 -0.95
N LEU A 113 12.82 20.49 -2.22
CA LEU A 113 13.65 21.34 -3.07
C LEU A 113 13.71 22.77 -2.54
N GLU A 114 12.57 23.28 -2.04
CA GLU A 114 12.46 24.59 -1.41
C GLU A 114 13.29 24.67 -0.11
N ASP A 115 13.26 23.64 0.73
CA ASP A 115 14.04 23.59 1.96
C ASP A 115 15.55 23.56 1.70
N VAL A 116 16.00 22.74 0.74
CA VAL A 116 17.43 22.60 0.43
C VAL A 116 17.98 23.78 -0.34
N LYS A 117 17.25 24.27 -1.34
CA LYS A 117 17.70 25.36 -2.21
C LYS A 117 16.51 26.17 -2.75
N PRO A 118 16.03 27.17 -2.00
CA PRO A 118 14.91 28.02 -2.42
C PRO A 118 15.16 28.78 -3.73
N SER A 119 16.42 29.01 -4.10
CA SER A 119 16.79 29.72 -5.32
C SER A 119 16.84 28.84 -6.57
N LEU A 120 16.49 27.56 -6.45
CA LEU A 120 16.50 26.61 -7.56
C LEU A 120 15.22 26.76 -8.36
N CYS A 121 15.32 27.09 -9.65
CA CYS A 121 14.18 26.94 -10.55
C CYS A 121 14.04 25.46 -10.90
N TYR A 122 12.81 24.94 -10.91
CA TYR A 122 12.59 23.54 -11.23
C TYR A 122 11.23 23.31 -11.89
N ASP A 123 11.15 22.26 -12.71
CA ASP A 123 9.91 21.68 -13.22
C ASP A 123 9.77 20.25 -12.69
N ILE A 124 8.56 19.87 -12.28
CA ILE A 124 8.23 18.49 -11.91
C ILE A 124 7.25 17.94 -12.95
N VAL A 125 7.71 16.94 -13.70
CA VAL A 125 7.00 16.42 -14.87
C VAL A 125 6.54 14.97 -14.63
N PRO A 126 5.29 14.63 -14.97
CA PRO A 126 4.85 13.24 -14.92
C PRO A 126 5.51 12.41 -16.03
N LEU A 127 6.15 11.29 -15.66
CA LEU A 127 6.59 10.28 -16.64
C LEU A 127 5.43 9.36 -17.01
N ALA A 128 5.13 9.30 -18.30
CA ALA A 128 4.18 8.36 -18.90
C ALA A 128 4.90 7.15 -19.55
N ASP A 129 6.19 7.28 -19.84
CA ASP A 129 7.02 6.25 -20.44
C ASP A 129 8.41 6.18 -19.74
N PRO A 130 9.22 5.14 -20.00
CA PRO A 130 10.51 4.95 -19.33
C PRO A 130 11.55 6.05 -19.59
N PHE A 131 11.41 6.82 -20.66
CA PHE A 131 12.36 7.86 -21.06
C PHE A 131 11.86 9.28 -20.73
N GLY A 132 10.58 9.56 -20.95
CA GLY A 132 9.97 10.86 -20.72
C GLY A 132 10.64 12.02 -21.48
N PRO A 133 10.75 13.23 -20.88
CA PRO A 133 11.31 14.39 -21.56
C PRO A 133 12.81 14.21 -21.89
N SER A 134 13.47 13.21 -21.29
CA SER A 134 14.90 12.99 -21.49
C SER A 134 15.31 12.66 -22.92
N VAL A 135 14.38 12.19 -23.76
CA VAL A 135 14.64 11.85 -25.17
C VAL A 135 13.99 12.80 -26.16
N THR A 136 13.34 13.86 -25.68
CA THR A 136 12.63 14.85 -26.52
C THR A 136 13.09 16.29 -26.28
N ASP A 137 13.55 16.64 -25.08
CA ASP A 137 14.03 17.99 -24.79
C ASP A 137 15.52 18.14 -25.21
N PRO A 138 15.81 18.99 -26.22
CA PRO A 138 17.17 19.25 -26.67
C PRO A 138 17.99 20.10 -25.68
N ASN A 139 17.34 20.78 -24.73
CA ASN A 139 18.00 21.70 -23.79
C ASN A 139 18.54 20.98 -22.54
N LEU A 140 18.20 19.71 -22.36
CA LEU A 140 18.80 18.88 -21.32
C LEU A 140 20.30 18.72 -21.55
N GLN A 141 21.09 18.92 -20.51
CA GLN A 141 22.56 18.86 -20.58
C GLN A 141 23.14 17.64 -19.87
N CYS A 142 22.46 17.16 -18.84
CA CYS A 142 22.94 16.05 -18.02
C CYS A 142 21.80 15.24 -17.41
N LEU A 143 22.11 13.99 -17.06
CA LEU A 143 21.23 13.10 -16.31
C LEU A 143 21.93 12.71 -15.01
N VAL A 144 21.22 12.76 -13.89
CA VAL A 144 21.73 12.29 -12.60
C VAL A 144 21.24 10.88 -12.37
N VAL A 145 22.17 9.94 -12.19
CA VAL A 145 21.91 8.51 -12.05
C VAL A 145 22.62 7.98 -10.81
N SER A 146 22.15 6.88 -10.24
CA SER A 146 22.94 6.07 -9.31
C SER A 146 23.81 5.07 -10.08
N GLU A 147 24.78 4.46 -9.40
CA GLU A 147 25.57 3.34 -9.94
C GLU A 147 24.67 2.26 -10.56
N GLU A 148 23.59 1.90 -9.87
CA GLU A 148 22.64 0.87 -10.31
C GLU A 148 21.79 1.30 -11.51
N THR A 149 21.50 2.60 -11.64
CA THR A 149 20.65 3.14 -12.72
C THR A 149 21.46 3.73 -13.88
N ARG A 150 22.79 3.63 -13.83
CA ARG A 150 23.69 4.10 -14.89
C ARG A 150 23.38 3.50 -16.25
N ARG A 151 23.09 2.20 -16.31
CA ARG A 151 22.65 1.51 -17.55
C ARG A 151 21.38 2.11 -18.14
N GLY A 152 20.48 2.62 -17.28
CA GLY A 152 19.29 3.35 -17.70
C GLY A 152 19.64 4.70 -18.34
N GLY A 153 20.60 5.43 -17.77
CA GLY A 153 21.13 6.66 -18.37
C GLY A 153 21.80 6.42 -19.73
N GLU A 154 22.55 5.33 -19.88
CA GLU A 154 23.12 4.91 -21.16
C GLU A 154 22.03 4.57 -22.18
N ALA A 155 20.95 3.91 -21.75
CA ALA A 155 19.80 3.63 -22.60
C ALA A 155 19.09 4.91 -23.07
N VAL A 156 18.97 5.92 -22.20
CA VAL A 156 18.48 7.26 -22.56
C VAL A 156 19.37 7.89 -23.64
N ASN A 157 20.69 7.85 -23.48
CA ASN A 157 21.62 8.42 -24.47
C ASN A 157 21.54 7.70 -25.83
N ARG A 158 21.46 6.35 -25.85
CA ARG A 158 21.19 5.61 -27.10
C ARG A 158 19.92 6.10 -27.77
N LYS A 159 18.84 6.28 -27.00
CA LYS A 159 17.55 6.74 -27.54
C LYS A 159 17.59 8.20 -28.01
N ARG A 160 18.37 9.05 -27.35
CA ARG A 160 18.62 10.44 -27.78
C ARG A 160 19.33 10.50 -29.13
N LEU A 161 20.36 9.66 -29.32
CA LEU A 161 21.08 9.57 -30.60
C LEU A 161 20.16 9.11 -31.73
N GLU A 162 19.32 8.10 -31.49
CA GLU A 162 18.28 7.67 -32.45
C GLU A 162 17.33 8.82 -32.84
N ASN A 163 17.04 9.72 -31.90
CA ASN A 163 16.18 10.88 -32.09
C ASN A 163 16.92 12.12 -32.63
N GLY A 164 18.21 12.02 -32.98
CA GLY A 164 19.02 13.14 -33.48
C GLY A 164 19.39 14.18 -32.42
N LEU A 165 19.33 13.81 -31.13
CA LEU A 165 19.68 14.68 -30.00
C LEU A 165 21.10 14.37 -29.48
N PRO A 166 21.83 15.37 -28.96
CA PRO A 166 23.14 15.13 -28.35
C PRO A 166 22.99 14.32 -27.06
N GLU A 167 24.02 13.53 -26.73
CA GLU A 167 24.08 12.78 -25.47
C GLU A 167 24.05 13.71 -24.25
N LEU A 168 23.47 13.21 -23.16
CA LEU A 168 23.51 13.85 -21.85
C LEU A 168 24.76 13.41 -21.10
N ALA A 169 25.41 14.36 -20.41
CA ALA A 169 26.43 14.01 -19.43
C ALA A 169 25.80 13.20 -18.29
N LEU A 170 26.29 11.98 -18.04
CA LEU A 170 25.82 11.15 -16.92
C LEU A 170 26.60 11.52 -15.64
N HIS A 171 25.89 11.98 -14.62
CA HIS A 171 26.44 12.26 -13.31
C HIS A 171 26.00 11.18 -12.32
N GLU A 172 26.94 10.36 -11.90
CA GLU A 172 26.70 9.27 -10.96
C GLU A 172 26.71 9.78 -9.51
N ILE A 173 25.71 9.41 -8.72
CA ILE A 173 25.59 9.70 -7.29
C ILE A 173 25.54 8.42 -6.47
N GLN A 174 26.12 8.47 -5.28
CA GLN A 174 26.03 7.36 -4.32
C GLN A 174 24.71 7.41 -3.57
N LEU A 175 24.08 6.25 -3.40
CA LEU A 175 22.89 6.12 -2.58
C LEU A 175 23.27 5.89 -1.12
N LEU A 176 22.49 6.49 -0.22
CA LEU A 176 22.71 6.34 1.22
C LEU A 176 22.24 4.95 1.68
N LYS A 177 23.03 4.35 2.57
CA LYS A 177 22.61 3.17 3.33
C LYS A 177 21.52 3.56 4.31
N ASP A 178 20.53 2.70 4.45
CA ASP A 178 19.51 2.81 5.47
C ASP A 178 20.03 2.17 6.77
N PRO A 179 20.29 2.96 7.83
CA PRO A 179 20.79 2.43 9.09
C PRO A 179 19.77 1.52 9.79
N ASP A 180 18.49 1.66 9.45
CA ASP A 180 17.37 0.93 10.07
C ASP A 180 16.83 -0.21 9.15
N HIS A 181 17.60 -0.61 8.12
CA HIS A 181 17.18 -1.70 7.23
C HIS A 181 16.96 -3.00 8.01
N ARG A 182 15.87 -3.70 7.69
CA ARG A 182 15.60 -5.04 8.23
C ARG A 182 16.26 -6.11 7.36
N GLN A 183 16.40 -7.33 7.89
CA GLN A 183 17.03 -8.46 7.17
C GLN A 183 16.45 -8.73 5.77
N ASN A 184 15.18 -8.40 5.54
CA ASN A 184 14.49 -8.65 4.26
C ASN A 184 14.30 -7.36 3.42
N GLU A 185 14.94 -6.26 3.81
CA GLU A 185 14.90 -4.98 3.11
C GLU A 185 16.21 -4.70 2.38
N GLU A 186 16.17 -3.82 1.38
CA GLU A 186 17.38 -3.34 0.70
C GLU A 186 18.28 -2.57 1.69
N GLU A 187 19.61 -2.73 1.59
CA GLU A 187 20.56 -1.98 2.44
C GLU A 187 20.48 -0.46 2.22
N LYS A 188 20.05 -0.03 1.04
CA LYS A 188 19.88 1.39 0.70
C LYS A 188 18.49 1.88 1.08
N ILE A 189 18.37 3.18 1.26
CA ILE A 189 17.05 3.81 1.37
C ILE A 189 16.30 3.60 0.05
N SER A 190 15.23 2.80 0.09
CA SER A 190 14.46 2.43 -1.09
C SER A 190 12.97 2.62 -0.87
N SER A 191 12.28 3.04 -1.93
CA SER A 191 10.83 3.18 -1.91
C SER A 191 10.12 1.86 -1.60
N SER A 192 10.70 0.73 -1.99
CA SER A 192 10.14 -0.60 -1.76
C SER A 192 10.18 -0.93 -0.27
N SER A 193 11.32 -0.71 0.40
CA SER A 193 11.45 -0.89 1.85
C SER A 193 10.47 0.01 2.61
N LEU A 194 10.30 1.27 2.19
CA LEU A 194 9.33 2.19 2.80
C LEU A 194 7.88 1.68 2.69
N ARG A 195 7.48 1.16 1.51
CA ARG A 195 6.15 0.56 1.34
C ARG A 195 5.98 -0.70 2.18
N GLN A 196 7.01 -1.54 2.33
CA GLN A 196 6.95 -2.69 3.23
C GLN A 196 6.77 -2.24 4.70
N ARG A 197 7.46 -1.17 5.12
CA ARG A 197 7.32 -0.60 6.47
C ARG A 197 5.94 0.00 6.73
N LEU A 198 5.15 0.35 5.71
CA LEU A 198 3.76 0.76 5.89
C LEU A 198 2.83 -0.40 6.25
N LEU A 199 3.20 -1.65 5.92
CA LEU A 199 2.39 -2.80 6.27
C LEU A 199 2.21 -2.92 7.79
N GLY A 200 0.97 -3.22 8.18
CA GLY A 200 0.54 -3.26 9.57
C GLY A 200 0.48 -1.89 10.27
N THR A 201 0.66 -0.77 9.56
CA THR A 201 0.39 0.58 10.10
C THR A 201 -1.00 1.06 9.71
N LEU A 202 -1.49 2.06 10.43
CA LEU A 202 -2.73 2.76 10.11
C LEU A 202 -2.48 3.73 8.95
N LEU A 203 -3.04 3.43 7.78
CA LEU A 203 -2.88 4.22 6.54
C LEU A 203 -3.87 5.39 6.45
N GLN A 204 -5.05 5.21 7.03
CA GLN A 204 -6.11 6.20 7.08
C GLN A 204 -6.85 6.08 8.41
N PRO A 205 -7.48 7.16 8.92
CA PRO A 205 -8.16 7.13 10.21
C PRO A 205 -9.29 6.08 10.22
N PRO A 206 -9.60 5.50 11.39
CA PRO A 206 -10.74 4.61 11.54
C PRO A 206 -12.07 5.31 11.24
N ARG A 207 -13.07 4.52 10.88
CA ARG A 207 -14.43 5.02 10.72
C ARG A 207 -14.96 5.52 12.06
N GLN A 208 -15.61 6.67 12.01
CA GLN A 208 -16.34 7.24 13.13
C GLN A 208 -17.83 7.11 12.81
N ASP A 209 -18.43 5.99 13.22
CA ASP A 209 -19.86 5.75 13.09
C ASP A 209 -20.47 5.55 14.48
N PRO A 210 -21.39 6.43 14.93
CA PRO A 210 -22.08 6.30 16.21
C PRO A 210 -22.88 5.00 16.38
N ALA A 211 -23.22 4.31 15.28
CA ALA A 211 -23.95 3.04 15.32
C ALA A 211 -23.06 1.84 15.70
N LEU A 212 -21.74 2.00 15.70
CA LEU A 212 -20.80 0.94 16.08
C LEU A 212 -20.69 0.81 17.60
N PRO A 213 -20.50 -0.41 18.12
CA PRO A 213 -20.31 -0.61 19.56
C PRO A 213 -18.97 -0.02 20.00
N LEU A 214 -18.97 0.66 21.17
CA LEU A 214 -17.73 1.18 21.77
C LEU A 214 -16.75 0.04 22.11
N ARG A 215 -17.29 -1.11 22.53
CA ARG A 215 -16.58 -2.37 22.73
C ARG A 215 -17.49 -3.55 22.36
N PRO A 216 -16.98 -4.61 21.72
CA PRO A 216 -15.62 -4.77 21.21
C PRO A 216 -15.32 -3.83 20.04
N TYR A 217 -14.04 -3.47 19.88
CA TYR A 217 -13.59 -2.81 18.67
C TYR A 217 -13.62 -3.82 17.51
N VAL A 218 -14.50 -3.57 16.54
CA VAL A 218 -14.73 -4.45 15.38
C VAL A 218 -13.80 -4.11 14.20
N ILE A 219 -13.06 -5.11 13.73
CA ILE A 219 -12.21 -5.08 12.54
C ILE A 219 -12.84 -5.93 11.45
N GLY A 220 -12.96 -5.41 10.22
CA GLY A 220 -13.30 -6.21 9.05
C GLY A 220 -12.03 -6.72 8.38
N LEU A 221 -11.77 -8.02 8.45
CA LEU A 221 -10.64 -8.63 7.75
C LEU A 221 -11.09 -9.14 6.38
N THR A 222 -10.45 -8.65 5.32
CA THR A 222 -10.76 -9.02 3.94
C THR A 222 -9.49 -9.29 3.12
N GLY A 223 -9.64 -9.76 1.89
CA GLY A 223 -8.53 -10.08 1.00
C GLY A 223 -8.95 -10.94 -0.18
N GLY A 224 -8.25 -10.80 -1.30
CA GLY A 224 -8.51 -11.59 -2.50
C GLY A 224 -8.23 -13.09 -2.30
N THR A 225 -8.74 -13.93 -3.20
CA THR A 225 -8.43 -15.37 -3.15
C THR A 225 -6.92 -15.62 -3.22
N GLY A 226 -6.40 -16.53 -2.41
CA GLY A 226 -4.96 -16.82 -2.30
C GLY A 226 -4.15 -15.88 -1.40
N SER A 227 -4.72 -14.75 -0.94
CA SER A 227 -4.03 -13.73 -0.12
C SER A 227 -3.58 -14.17 1.27
N GLY A 228 -3.97 -15.37 1.74
CA GLY A 228 -3.59 -15.86 3.08
C GLY A 228 -4.40 -15.23 4.22
N LYS A 229 -5.55 -14.60 3.94
CA LYS A 229 -6.49 -14.03 4.92
C LYS A 229 -6.74 -14.94 6.14
N THR A 230 -7.05 -16.22 5.93
CA THR A 230 -7.30 -17.20 7.00
C THR A 230 -6.08 -17.39 7.92
N SER A 231 -4.85 -17.27 7.41
CA SER A 231 -3.63 -17.31 8.23
C SER A 231 -3.53 -16.11 9.17
N ILE A 232 -3.88 -14.92 8.67
CA ILE A 232 -3.95 -13.69 9.46
C ILE A 232 -5.05 -13.79 10.52
N ALA A 233 -6.25 -14.25 10.15
CA ALA A 233 -7.37 -14.42 11.08
C ALA A 233 -7.00 -15.33 12.26
N LYS A 234 -6.36 -16.48 12.00
CA LYS A 234 -5.86 -17.39 13.05
C LYS A 234 -4.86 -16.72 13.98
N ARG A 235 -3.93 -15.94 13.43
CA ARG A 235 -2.93 -15.21 14.23
C ARG A 235 -3.57 -14.15 15.12
N LEU A 236 -4.55 -13.40 14.61
CA LEU A 236 -5.32 -12.44 15.41
C LEU A 236 -6.10 -13.14 16.53
N GLY A 237 -6.69 -14.32 16.25
CA GLY A 237 -7.31 -15.16 17.27
C GLY A 237 -6.36 -15.56 18.39
N HIS A 238 -5.13 -15.99 18.05
CA HIS A 238 -4.10 -16.29 19.07
C HIS A 238 -3.65 -15.07 19.88
N LEU A 239 -3.80 -13.86 19.35
CA LEU A 239 -3.53 -12.60 20.06
C LEU A 239 -4.70 -12.14 20.95
N GLY A 240 -5.82 -12.87 20.95
CA GLY A 240 -6.97 -12.63 21.81
C GLY A 240 -8.19 -12.01 21.12
N ALA A 241 -8.16 -11.81 19.80
CA ALA A 241 -9.33 -11.35 19.06
C ALA A 241 -10.43 -12.43 19.02
N PHE A 242 -11.69 -12.02 19.15
CA PHE A 242 -12.82 -12.88 18.84
C PHE A 242 -13.02 -12.91 17.32
N VAL A 243 -12.80 -14.06 16.67
CA VAL A 243 -12.83 -14.17 15.21
C VAL A 243 -14.17 -14.75 14.75
N ILE A 244 -14.90 -13.97 13.98
CA ILE A 244 -16.16 -14.35 13.32
C ILE A 244 -15.83 -14.72 11.87
N ASP A 245 -16.03 -15.98 11.51
CA ASP A 245 -15.81 -16.50 10.16
C ASP A 245 -17.09 -16.34 9.33
N ALA A 246 -17.13 -15.33 8.45
CA ALA A 246 -18.31 -15.04 7.64
C ALA A 246 -18.56 -16.11 6.57
N ASP A 247 -17.55 -16.88 6.16
CA ASP A 247 -17.73 -17.98 5.21
C ASP A 247 -18.50 -19.13 5.90
N LYS A 248 -18.23 -19.39 7.18
CA LYS A 248 -19.04 -20.32 8.00
C LYS A 248 -20.46 -19.82 8.23
N LEU A 249 -20.65 -18.52 8.48
CA LEU A 249 -22.00 -17.95 8.60
C LEU A 249 -22.77 -18.07 7.28
N GLY A 250 -22.12 -17.80 6.15
CA GLY A 250 -22.69 -17.99 4.82
C GLY A 250 -23.06 -19.44 4.52
N HIS A 251 -22.36 -20.41 5.11
CA HIS A 251 -22.77 -21.81 5.03
C HIS A 251 -24.01 -22.12 5.86
N ALA A 252 -24.12 -21.55 7.06
CA ALA A 252 -25.21 -21.81 7.99
C ALA A 252 -26.52 -21.08 7.59
N VAL A 253 -26.42 -19.94 6.91
CA VAL A 253 -27.55 -19.04 6.64
C VAL A 253 -28.68 -19.70 5.83
N TYR A 254 -28.35 -20.67 4.97
CA TYR A 254 -29.30 -21.38 4.10
C TYR A 254 -29.28 -22.90 4.32
N VAL A 255 -28.82 -23.38 5.47
CA VAL A 255 -29.12 -24.76 5.92
C VAL A 255 -30.62 -24.84 6.24
N PRO A 256 -31.29 -26.00 6.11
CA PRO A 256 -32.68 -26.15 6.57
C PRO A 256 -32.91 -25.55 7.96
N GLY A 257 -33.92 -24.70 8.10
CA GLY A 257 -34.19 -23.91 9.32
C GLY A 257 -33.42 -22.58 9.44
N GLY A 258 -32.46 -22.32 8.55
CA GLY A 258 -31.71 -21.07 8.48
C GLY A 258 -32.51 -19.92 7.84
N PRO A 259 -32.17 -18.66 8.15
CA PRO A 259 -32.97 -17.49 7.80
C PRO A 259 -33.02 -17.16 6.30
N ALA A 260 -32.16 -17.77 5.49
CA ALA A 260 -32.14 -17.62 4.04
C ALA A 260 -32.54 -18.90 3.28
N TYR A 261 -32.85 -20.01 3.97
CA TYR A 261 -33.19 -21.27 3.30
C TYR A 261 -34.43 -21.13 2.41
N GLU A 262 -35.58 -20.78 2.99
CA GLU A 262 -36.84 -20.63 2.24
C GLU A 262 -36.76 -19.57 1.13
N PRO A 263 -36.22 -18.35 1.36
CA PRO A 263 -36.06 -17.38 0.28
C PRO A 263 -35.18 -17.86 -0.88
N VAL A 264 -34.09 -18.59 -0.59
CA VAL A 264 -33.21 -19.14 -1.64
C VAL A 264 -33.94 -20.23 -2.43
N VAL A 265 -34.66 -21.14 -1.77
CA VAL A 265 -35.45 -22.18 -2.45
C VAL A 265 -36.55 -21.55 -3.31
N ALA A 266 -37.23 -20.52 -2.81
CA ALA A 266 -38.26 -19.81 -3.57
C ALA A 266 -37.70 -19.13 -4.83
N ALA A 267 -36.51 -18.53 -4.75
CA ALA A 267 -35.90 -17.80 -5.88
C ALA A 267 -35.25 -18.72 -6.94
N PHE A 268 -34.71 -19.86 -6.52
CA PHE A 268 -33.92 -20.75 -7.39
C PHE A 268 -34.60 -22.09 -7.69
N GLY A 269 -35.77 -22.34 -7.11
CA GLY A 269 -36.60 -23.53 -7.31
C GLY A 269 -36.13 -24.74 -6.52
N ALA A 270 -37.03 -25.70 -6.28
CA ALA A 270 -36.76 -26.90 -5.49
C ALA A 270 -35.70 -27.84 -6.12
N GLU A 271 -35.38 -27.67 -7.40
CA GLU A 271 -34.33 -28.42 -8.10
C GLU A 271 -32.91 -28.18 -7.55
N ILE A 272 -32.71 -27.16 -6.71
CA ILE A 272 -31.45 -26.96 -6.01
C ILE A 272 -31.32 -27.84 -4.76
N LEU A 273 -32.35 -28.58 -4.37
CA LEU A 273 -32.35 -29.40 -3.17
C LEU A 273 -31.78 -30.80 -3.43
N ASN A 274 -31.06 -31.32 -2.45
CA ASN A 274 -30.72 -32.73 -2.33
C ASN A 274 -31.94 -33.53 -1.84
N GLU A 275 -31.85 -34.86 -1.90
CA GLU A 275 -32.89 -35.77 -1.41
C GLU A 275 -33.20 -35.59 0.09
N ASP A 276 -32.22 -35.15 0.87
CA ASP A 276 -32.35 -34.88 2.31
C ASP A 276 -32.92 -33.48 2.64
N GLY A 277 -33.30 -32.71 1.61
CA GLY A 277 -33.81 -31.35 1.75
C GLY A 277 -32.73 -30.28 1.98
N THR A 278 -31.44 -30.62 1.95
CA THR A 278 -30.38 -29.61 2.01
C THR A 278 -30.12 -28.97 0.64
N ILE A 279 -29.62 -27.72 0.61
CA ILE A 279 -29.27 -27.07 -0.66
C ILE A 279 -28.01 -27.72 -1.27
N ASN A 280 -28.16 -28.23 -2.50
CA ASN A 280 -27.07 -28.68 -3.35
C ASN A 280 -26.28 -27.48 -3.90
N ARG A 281 -25.18 -27.15 -3.22
CA ARG A 281 -24.31 -26.03 -3.60
C ARG A 281 -23.68 -26.15 -4.98
N LYS A 282 -23.50 -27.36 -5.50
CA LYS A 282 -22.95 -27.58 -6.84
C LYS A 282 -23.98 -27.16 -7.89
N VAL A 283 -25.25 -27.52 -7.69
CA VAL A 283 -26.37 -27.11 -8.56
C VAL A 283 -26.62 -25.61 -8.44
N LEU A 284 -26.71 -25.08 -7.22
CA LEU A 284 -26.87 -23.64 -7.01
C LEU A 284 -25.69 -22.85 -7.62
N GLY A 285 -24.46 -23.31 -7.40
CA GLY A 285 -23.24 -22.75 -7.98
C GLY A 285 -23.30 -22.72 -9.51
N ALA A 286 -23.74 -23.80 -10.16
CA ALA A 286 -23.88 -23.84 -11.61
C ALA A 286 -24.93 -22.85 -12.15
N LYS A 287 -25.96 -22.51 -11.37
CA LYS A 287 -26.98 -21.52 -11.74
C LYS A 287 -26.50 -20.07 -11.62
N VAL A 288 -25.64 -19.78 -10.65
CA VAL A 288 -25.16 -18.40 -10.38
C VAL A 288 -23.81 -18.09 -11.03
N PHE A 289 -22.96 -19.10 -11.26
CA PHE A 289 -21.63 -18.87 -11.81
C PHE A 289 -21.70 -18.47 -13.29
N GLY A 290 -21.13 -17.32 -13.62
CA GLY A 290 -21.19 -16.75 -14.98
C GLY A 290 -22.49 -16.02 -15.31
N ASN A 291 -23.46 -15.95 -14.38
CA ASN A 291 -24.68 -15.16 -14.52
C ASN A 291 -24.75 -14.09 -13.43
N GLN A 292 -24.46 -12.83 -13.80
CA GLN A 292 -24.39 -11.71 -12.85
C GLN A 292 -25.75 -11.41 -12.19
N GLU A 293 -26.85 -11.53 -12.92
CA GLU A 293 -28.20 -11.29 -12.40
C GLU A 293 -28.58 -12.36 -11.35
N ARG A 294 -28.37 -13.64 -11.68
CA ARG A 294 -28.62 -14.74 -10.73
C ARG A 294 -27.69 -14.71 -9.53
N LEU A 295 -26.44 -14.32 -9.72
CA LEU A 295 -25.52 -14.11 -8.60
C LEU A 295 -26.02 -13.00 -7.69
N LYS A 296 -26.49 -11.88 -8.28
CA LYS A 296 -27.08 -10.76 -7.55
C LYS A 296 -28.31 -11.19 -6.75
N ASP A 297 -29.23 -11.94 -7.36
CA ASP A 297 -30.42 -12.45 -6.67
C ASP A 297 -30.05 -13.27 -5.43
N LEU A 298 -29.06 -14.16 -5.56
CA LEU A 298 -28.57 -14.95 -4.43
C LEU A 298 -27.97 -14.04 -3.34
N THR A 299 -27.08 -13.12 -3.73
CA THR A 299 -26.38 -12.25 -2.78
C THR A 299 -27.32 -11.27 -2.08
N ASP A 300 -28.33 -10.74 -2.77
CA ASP A 300 -29.36 -9.85 -2.21
C ASP A 300 -30.18 -10.56 -1.12
N ILE A 301 -30.34 -11.88 -1.23
CA ILE A 301 -30.98 -12.71 -0.20
C ILE A 301 -30.02 -13.02 0.94
N VAL A 302 -28.82 -13.52 0.65
CA VAL A 302 -27.95 -14.10 1.69
C VAL A 302 -27.12 -13.07 2.45
N TRP A 303 -26.64 -12.01 1.79
CA TRP A 303 -25.72 -11.06 2.43
C TRP A 303 -26.35 -10.29 3.59
N PRO A 304 -27.59 -9.78 3.50
CA PRO A 304 -28.23 -9.13 4.65
C PRO A 304 -28.36 -10.06 5.85
N LYS A 305 -28.65 -11.35 5.62
CA LYS A 305 -28.78 -12.36 6.67
C LYS A 305 -27.44 -12.71 7.31
N ILE A 306 -26.38 -12.85 6.51
CA ILE A 306 -25.02 -13.06 7.03
C ILE A 306 -24.56 -11.86 7.87
N ALA A 307 -24.80 -10.63 7.39
CA ALA A 307 -24.45 -9.42 8.12
C ALA A 307 -25.19 -9.34 9.47
N GLN A 308 -26.47 -9.73 9.51
CA GLN A 308 -27.24 -9.82 10.75
C GLN A 308 -26.62 -10.83 11.72
N MET A 309 -26.33 -12.06 11.27
CA MET A 309 -25.70 -13.09 12.10
C MET A 309 -24.32 -12.63 12.61
N ALA A 310 -23.54 -11.93 11.77
CA ALA A 310 -22.24 -11.39 12.19
C ALA A 310 -22.40 -10.32 13.27
N LYS A 311 -23.40 -9.43 13.17
CA LYS A 311 -23.72 -8.44 14.22
C LYS A 311 -24.17 -9.12 15.53
N GLU A 312 -24.91 -10.21 15.45
CA GLU A 312 -25.29 -11.01 16.63
C GLU A 312 -24.06 -11.63 17.31
N ASN A 313 -23.13 -12.18 16.54
CA ASN A 313 -21.85 -12.69 17.07
C ASN A 313 -20.99 -11.57 17.69
N VAL A 314 -21.03 -10.35 17.15
CA VAL A 314 -20.35 -9.19 17.77
C VAL A 314 -20.96 -8.87 19.14
N ARG A 315 -22.29 -8.91 19.27
CA ARG A 315 -22.98 -8.72 20.56
C ARG A 315 -22.67 -9.84 21.55
N GLU A 316 -22.53 -11.08 21.07
CA GLU A 316 -22.09 -12.19 21.92
C GLU A 316 -20.66 -11.96 22.44
N ALA A 317 -19.75 -11.52 21.57
CA ALA A 317 -18.39 -11.17 21.95
C ALA A 317 -18.36 -10.03 22.99
N GLU A 318 -19.25 -9.04 22.85
CA GLU A 318 -19.44 -7.99 23.85
C GLU A 318 -19.88 -8.55 25.20
N ALA A 319 -20.89 -9.43 25.22
CA ALA A 319 -21.36 -10.08 26.45
C ALA A 319 -20.27 -10.95 27.12
N GLN A 320 -19.35 -11.50 26.34
CA GLN A 320 -18.16 -12.23 26.82
C GLN A 320 -17.01 -11.31 27.27
N GLY A 321 -17.19 -9.99 27.25
CA GLY A 321 -16.18 -9.01 27.63
C GLY A 321 -14.98 -8.92 26.68
N LYS A 322 -15.16 -9.30 25.41
CA LYS A 322 -14.08 -9.24 24.41
C LYS A 322 -13.77 -7.77 24.08
N ALA A 323 -12.48 -7.45 23.98
CA ALA A 323 -12.03 -6.09 23.65
C ALA A 323 -12.00 -5.84 22.13
N VAL A 324 -11.71 -6.86 21.33
CA VAL A 324 -11.56 -6.76 19.87
C VAL A 324 -12.26 -7.94 19.20
N CYS A 325 -13.00 -7.63 18.15
CA CYS A 325 -13.67 -8.61 17.30
C CYS A 325 -13.17 -8.48 15.86
N VAL A 326 -12.97 -9.60 15.16
CA VAL A 326 -12.54 -9.64 13.76
C VAL A 326 -13.61 -10.35 12.95
N VAL A 327 -14.27 -9.63 12.06
CA VAL A 327 -15.18 -10.19 11.06
C VAL A 327 -14.36 -10.57 9.84
N ASP A 328 -14.07 -11.86 9.70
CA ASP A 328 -13.31 -12.42 8.59
C ASP A 328 -14.23 -12.70 7.39
N ALA A 329 -14.24 -11.81 6.40
CA ALA A 329 -15.13 -11.85 5.25
C ALA A 329 -14.41 -11.56 3.93
N ALA A 330 -14.42 -12.55 3.01
CA ALA A 330 -13.81 -12.38 1.69
C ALA A 330 -14.51 -11.30 0.84
N VAL A 331 -15.82 -11.12 1.04
CA VAL A 331 -16.68 -10.18 0.30
C VAL A 331 -17.02 -8.92 1.12
N LEU A 332 -16.26 -8.61 2.17
CA LEU A 332 -16.56 -7.49 3.09
C LEU A 332 -16.83 -6.18 2.33
N LEU A 333 -15.97 -5.85 1.36
CA LEU A 333 -16.04 -4.61 0.61
C LEU A 333 -17.13 -4.69 -0.47
N GLU A 334 -17.18 -5.80 -1.20
CA GLU A 334 -18.16 -6.08 -2.25
C GLU A 334 -19.60 -6.07 -1.72
N ALA A 335 -19.81 -6.53 -0.49
CA ALA A 335 -21.12 -6.59 0.18
C ALA A 335 -21.47 -5.30 0.96
N GLY A 336 -20.59 -4.29 0.95
CA GLY A 336 -20.83 -3.03 1.67
C GLY A 336 -20.82 -3.16 3.19
N TRP A 337 -20.19 -4.20 3.77
CA TRP A 337 -20.17 -4.45 5.22
C TRP A 337 -19.14 -3.59 5.97
N GLN A 338 -18.72 -2.49 5.36
CA GLN A 338 -17.74 -1.58 5.94
C GLN A 338 -18.37 -0.74 7.07
N ASP A 339 -19.70 -0.61 7.06
CA ASP A 339 -20.47 0.17 8.05
C ASP A 339 -20.72 -0.61 9.36
N MET A 340 -20.31 -1.88 9.42
CA MET A 340 -20.36 -2.68 10.66
C MET A 340 -18.98 -2.85 11.31
N VAL A 341 -17.95 -2.14 10.83
CA VAL A 341 -16.58 -2.25 11.33
C VAL A 341 -15.93 -0.87 11.51
N HIS A 342 -15.03 -0.74 12.48
CA HIS A 342 -14.27 0.50 12.71
C HIS A 342 -13.09 0.63 11.74
N GLU A 343 -12.43 -0.51 11.45
CA GLU A 343 -11.28 -0.57 10.54
C GLU A 343 -11.45 -1.74 9.58
N VAL A 344 -11.14 -1.51 8.31
CA VAL A 344 -10.94 -2.56 7.32
C VAL A 344 -9.46 -2.91 7.26
N TRP A 345 -9.15 -4.18 7.48
CA TRP A 345 -7.81 -4.75 7.34
C TRP A 345 -7.80 -5.65 6.11
N THR A 346 -6.91 -5.37 5.16
CA THR A 346 -6.83 -6.15 3.91
C THR A 346 -5.54 -6.96 3.81
N ALA A 347 -5.67 -8.24 3.50
CA ALA A 347 -4.59 -9.11 3.08
C ALA A 347 -4.39 -9.02 1.55
N ILE A 348 -3.16 -8.69 1.12
CA ILE A 348 -2.79 -8.62 -0.30
C ILE A 348 -1.56 -9.48 -0.62
N ILE A 349 -1.47 -9.90 -1.88
CA ILE A 349 -0.29 -10.47 -2.54
C ILE A 349 -0.34 -10.09 -4.03
N PRO A 350 0.79 -10.10 -4.76
CA PRO A 350 0.80 -9.93 -6.21
C PRO A 350 -0.13 -10.92 -6.92
N GLU A 351 -0.74 -10.50 -8.02
CA GLU A 351 -1.70 -11.32 -8.77
C GLU A 351 -1.11 -12.66 -9.22
N ASP A 352 0.13 -12.69 -9.70
CA ASP A 352 0.76 -13.94 -10.15
C ASP A 352 1.00 -14.92 -9.00
N GLU A 353 1.32 -14.43 -7.79
CA GLU A 353 1.42 -15.28 -6.61
C GLU A 353 0.03 -15.77 -6.15
N ALA A 354 -1.02 -14.94 -6.28
CA ALA A 354 -2.39 -15.37 -6.02
C ALA A 354 -2.80 -16.50 -6.97
N VAL A 355 -2.55 -16.35 -8.27
CA VAL A 355 -2.81 -17.36 -9.30
C VAL A 355 -2.06 -18.65 -8.97
N ARG A 356 -0.76 -18.58 -8.68
CA ARG A 356 0.06 -19.73 -8.29
C ARG A 356 -0.54 -20.48 -7.09
N ARG A 357 -0.95 -19.76 -6.04
CA ARG A 357 -1.56 -20.35 -4.84
C ARG A 357 -2.92 -20.99 -5.13
N ILE A 358 -3.75 -20.38 -5.98
CA ILE A 358 -5.05 -20.93 -6.37
C ILE A 358 -4.86 -22.23 -7.16
N VAL A 359 -3.96 -22.24 -8.14
CA VAL A 359 -3.63 -23.45 -8.92
C VAL A 359 -3.17 -24.57 -8.01
N ALA A 360 -2.20 -24.29 -7.12
CA ALA A 360 -1.65 -25.29 -6.22
C ALA A 360 -2.66 -25.85 -5.20
N ARG A 361 -3.56 -25.00 -4.68
CA ARG A 361 -4.54 -25.38 -3.65
C ARG A 361 -5.79 -26.04 -4.24
N ASP A 362 -6.31 -25.50 -5.35
CA ASP A 362 -7.63 -25.85 -5.89
C ASP A 362 -7.53 -26.76 -7.13
N GLY A 363 -6.33 -27.03 -7.64
CA GLY A 363 -6.11 -27.89 -8.82
C GLY A 363 -6.68 -27.30 -10.12
N LEU A 364 -6.86 -25.97 -10.18
CA LEU A 364 -7.41 -25.26 -11.34
C LEU A 364 -6.33 -25.00 -12.41
N THR A 365 -6.74 -24.78 -13.66
CA THR A 365 -5.83 -24.23 -14.69
C THR A 365 -5.48 -22.77 -14.37
N GLU A 366 -4.37 -22.29 -14.92
CA GLU A 366 -3.95 -20.90 -14.73
C GLU A 366 -5.02 -19.91 -15.24
N GLU A 367 -5.66 -20.20 -16.37
CA GLU A 367 -6.71 -19.36 -16.96
C GLU A 367 -7.97 -19.35 -16.09
N ALA A 368 -8.33 -20.49 -15.48
CA ALA A 368 -9.44 -20.56 -14.53
C ALA A 368 -9.12 -19.77 -13.25
N ALA A 369 -7.90 -19.86 -12.74
CA ALA A 369 -7.44 -19.10 -11.58
C ALA A 369 -7.43 -17.58 -11.86
N ARG A 370 -6.94 -17.15 -13.03
CA ARG A 370 -6.95 -15.74 -13.45
C ARG A 370 -8.37 -15.20 -13.61
N ARG A 371 -9.28 -15.96 -14.24
CA ARG A 371 -10.70 -15.56 -14.35
C ARG A 371 -11.35 -15.37 -12.97
N ARG A 372 -11.08 -16.27 -12.04
CA ARG A 372 -11.57 -16.16 -10.65
C ARG A 372 -11.00 -14.96 -9.92
N LEU A 373 -9.74 -14.61 -10.14
CA LEU A 373 -9.13 -13.42 -9.55
C LEU A 373 -9.74 -12.13 -10.14
N GLN A 374 -9.97 -12.10 -11.45
CA GLN A 374 -10.52 -10.95 -12.17
C GLN A 374 -12.00 -10.68 -11.85
N SER A 375 -12.74 -11.67 -11.36
CA SER A 375 -14.13 -11.48 -10.92
C SER A 375 -14.26 -10.81 -9.55
N GLN A 376 -13.15 -10.57 -8.85
CA GLN A 376 -13.12 -9.92 -7.54
C GLN A 376 -12.62 -8.48 -7.67
N MET A 377 -12.81 -7.66 -6.64
CA MET A 377 -12.13 -6.37 -6.56
C MET A 377 -10.60 -6.54 -6.72
N THR A 378 -9.93 -5.54 -7.26
CA THR A 378 -8.46 -5.51 -7.36
C THR A 378 -7.82 -5.18 -6.01
N ASN A 379 -6.55 -5.54 -5.80
CA ASN A 379 -5.81 -5.14 -4.60
C ASN A 379 -5.87 -3.63 -4.37
N ARG A 380 -5.74 -2.83 -5.44
CA ARG A 380 -5.78 -1.38 -5.37
C ARG A 380 -7.10 -0.87 -4.78
N GLN A 381 -8.23 -1.34 -5.32
CA GLN A 381 -9.55 -0.97 -4.82
C GLN A 381 -9.75 -1.35 -3.35
N ARG A 382 -9.16 -2.47 -2.90
CA ARG A 382 -9.19 -2.86 -1.49
C ARG A 382 -8.34 -1.94 -0.62
N VAL A 383 -7.10 -1.69 -1.04
CA VAL A 383 -6.14 -0.83 -0.31
C VAL A 383 -6.68 0.59 -0.13
N GLU A 384 -7.28 1.17 -1.17
CA GLU A 384 -7.92 2.49 -1.10
C GLU A 384 -9.03 2.56 -0.04
N GLN A 385 -9.68 1.44 0.27
CA GLN A 385 -10.77 1.33 1.27
C GLN A 385 -10.32 0.73 2.61
N SER A 386 -9.02 0.52 2.81
CA SER A 386 -8.47 -0.15 4.00
C SER A 386 -7.74 0.79 4.94
N GLN A 387 -8.01 0.66 6.24
CA GLN A 387 -7.27 1.34 7.30
C GLN A 387 -5.90 0.69 7.53
N VAL A 388 -5.81 -0.63 7.39
CA VAL A 388 -4.55 -1.39 7.55
C VAL A 388 -4.39 -2.37 6.41
N VAL A 389 -3.17 -2.51 5.91
CA VAL A 389 -2.82 -3.47 4.87
C VAL A 389 -1.74 -4.42 5.38
N LEU A 390 -1.93 -5.71 5.09
CA LEU A 390 -1.04 -6.81 5.43
C LEU A 390 -0.68 -7.57 4.15
N CYS A 391 0.53 -8.10 4.08
CA CYS A 391 0.99 -8.87 2.92
C CYS A 391 1.59 -10.22 3.34
N THR A 392 1.11 -11.29 2.71
CA THR A 392 1.57 -12.67 2.98
C THR A 392 2.51 -13.20 1.90
N LEU A 393 3.15 -12.31 1.13
CA LEU A 393 4.05 -12.68 0.02
C LEU A 393 5.32 -13.41 0.51
N TRP A 394 5.92 -12.92 1.59
CA TRP A 394 7.17 -13.44 2.13
C TRP A 394 6.96 -14.58 3.13
N GLU A 395 8.04 -14.97 3.81
CA GLU A 395 8.04 -16.04 4.79
C GLU A 395 6.97 -15.82 5.88
N PRO A 396 6.44 -16.92 6.46
CA PRO A 396 5.41 -16.83 7.50
C PRO A 396 5.79 -15.96 8.70
N ASP A 397 7.08 -15.84 9.03
CA ASP A 397 7.55 -14.98 10.12
C ASP A 397 7.40 -13.49 9.80
N ILE A 398 7.61 -13.08 8.54
CA ILE A 398 7.40 -11.70 8.10
C ILE A 398 5.92 -11.32 8.21
N THR A 399 5.02 -12.25 7.88
CA THR A 399 3.58 -12.05 8.11
C THR A 399 3.28 -11.95 9.61
N ARG A 400 3.90 -12.79 10.45
CA ARG A 400 3.73 -12.74 11.91
C ARG A 400 4.12 -11.38 12.48
N GLN A 401 5.26 -10.85 12.06
CA GLN A 401 5.75 -9.54 12.50
C GLN A 401 4.81 -8.40 12.09
N GLN A 402 4.27 -8.44 10.86
CA GLN A 402 3.28 -7.46 10.40
C GLN A 402 1.99 -7.50 11.24
N VAL A 403 1.45 -8.71 11.49
CA VAL A 403 0.23 -8.89 12.31
C VAL A 403 0.47 -8.44 13.75
N GLN A 404 1.62 -8.78 14.34
CA GLN A 404 1.97 -8.33 15.69
C GLN A 404 2.06 -6.81 15.75
N LYS A 405 2.77 -6.18 14.82
CA LYS A 405 2.87 -4.72 14.74
C LYS A 405 1.51 -4.05 14.62
N ALA A 406 0.64 -4.58 13.75
CA ALA A 406 -0.71 -4.04 13.57
C ALA A 406 -1.54 -4.16 14.84
N TRP A 407 -1.44 -5.30 15.53
CA TRP A 407 -2.10 -5.55 16.80
C TRP A 407 -1.60 -4.61 17.89
N ASP A 408 -0.29 -4.45 18.06
CA ASP A 408 0.30 -3.58 19.09
C ASP A 408 -0.12 -2.13 18.88
N LEU A 409 -0.07 -1.65 17.63
CA LEU A 409 -0.54 -0.30 17.29
C LEU A 409 -2.03 -0.13 17.55
N LEU A 410 -2.85 -1.16 17.30
CA LEU A 410 -4.27 -1.13 17.64
C LEU A 410 -4.45 -1.03 19.17
N GLN A 411 -3.78 -1.87 19.94
CA GLN A 411 -3.88 -1.85 21.41
C GLN A 411 -3.47 -0.48 21.99
N GLN A 412 -2.46 0.18 21.42
CA GLN A 412 -2.09 1.55 21.80
C GLN A 412 -3.21 2.56 21.55
N ARG A 413 -3.99 2.41 20.46
CA ARG A 413 -5.14 3.27 20.16
C ARG A 413 -6.34 2.99 21.06
N LEU A 414 -6.52 1.73 21.47
CA LEU A 414 -7.64 1.29 22.32
C LEU A 414 -7.38 1.43 23.82
N GLY A 415 -6.10 1.51 24.22
CA GLY A 415 -5.69 1.76 25.60
C GLY A 415 -6.20 3.12 26.09
N PRO A 416 -6.25 3.34 27.42
CA PRO A 416 -6.52 4.66 27.95
C PRO A 416 -5.49 5.61 27.34
N GLY A 417 -5.95 6.62 26.60
CA GLY A 417 -5.07 7.64 26.04
C GLY A 417 -4.16 8.21 27.14
N PRO A 418 -3.00 8.81 26.79
CA PRO A 418 -2.24 9.55 27.79
C PRO A 418 -3.21 10.54 28.44
N GLY A 419 -3.49 10.34 29.74
CA GLY A 419 -4.35 11.22 30.51
C GLY A 419 -3.84 12.66 30.43
N PRO A 420 -4.71 13.65 30.69
CA PRO A 420 -4.38 15.07 30.56
C PRO A 420 -3.10 15.47 31.31
#